data_AF-A0A0S2UXQ7-F1
#
_entry.id   AF-A0A0S2UXQ7-F1
#
_cell.length_a   1.000
_cell.length_b   1.000
_cell.length_c   1.000
_cell.angle_alpha   90.00
_cell.angle_beta   90.00
_cell.angle_gamma   90.00
#
_symmetry.space_group_name_H-M   'P 1'
#
loop_
_entity.id
_entity.type
_entity.pdbx_description
1 polymer ?
#
loop_
_entity_poly.entity_id
_entity_poly.type
_entity_poly.pdbx_seq_one_letter_code
_entity_poly.pdbx_strand_id
1 'polypeptide(L)'
;MGMSNADRGAPLWKEKRDTWVSVCDDCHSPRFARENLQAMDEACKDAGLKYTETFKVAENLQLDGMGEPMPNDLHPHWAGEHVWSLKIGAYHDGPGYGGAQ
;
A
#
# COMPACT_ATOMS: atom_id res chain seq x y z
N MET A 1 -4.45 6.57 5.16
CA MET A 1 -3.86 5.23 4.98
C MET A 1 -4.93 4.15 5.06
N GLY A 2 -4.84 3.13 4.20
CA GLY A 2 -5.76 1.98 4.12
C GLY A 2 -5.18 0.87 3.24
N MET A 3 -3.99 0.38 3.63
CA MET A 3 -3.03 -0.53 2.94
C MET A 3 -2.56 -0.11 1.54
N SER A 4 -3.45 0.05 0.56
CA SER A 4 -3.09 0.48 -0.80
C SER A 4 -2.96 2.01 -0.91
N ASN A 5 -2.12 2.48 -1.84
CA ASN A 5 -1.92 3.92 -2.05
C ASN A 5 -2.80 4.48 -3.19
N ALA A 6 -3.28 5.71 -3.02
CA ALA A 6 -4.01 6.45 -4.04
C ALA A 6 -4.02 7.95 -3.70
N ASP A 7 -3.64 8.79 -4.67
CA ASP A 7 -3.87 10.23 -4.61
C ASP A 7 -5.34 10.53 -4.89
N ARG A 8 -6.09 10.92 -3.86
CA ARG A 8 -7.53 11.20 -3.97
C ARG A 8 -7.78 12.65 -4.37
N GLY A 9 -6.75 13.48 -4.46
CA GLY A 9 -6.80 14.86 -4.94
C GLY A 9 -6.54 14.99 -6.44
N ALA A 10 -6.07 13.92 -7.10
CA ALA A 10 -5.84 13.89 -8.54
C ALA A 10 -7.12 14.20 -9.35
N PRO A 11 -7.00 14.76 -10.58
CA PRO A 11 -8.15 15.14 -11.41
C PRO A 11 -9.17 14.02 -11.64
N LEU A 12 -8.70 12.76 -11.70
CA LEU A 12 -9.53 11.57 -11.83
C LEU A 12 -10.62 11.47 -10.75
N TRP A 13 -10.35 11.97 -9.54
CA TRP A 13 -11.25 11.86 -8.39
C TRP A 13 -11.90 13.19 -8.00
N LYS A 14 -11.81 14.21 -8.87
CA LYS A 14 -12.25 15.58 -8.56
C LYS A 14 -13.69 15.63 -8.03
N GLU A 15 -14.64 14.99 -8.69
CA GLU A 15 -16.06 15.02 -8.29
C GLU A 15 -16.29 14.39 -6.91
N LYS A 16 -15.59 13.30 -6.61
CA LYS A 16 -15.65 12.66 -5.29
C LYS A 16 -15.01 13.52 -4.22
N ARG A 17 -13.89 14.18 -4.51
CA ARG A 17 -13.25 15.16 -3.61
C ARG A 17 -14.17 16.35 -3.37
N ASP A 18 -14.84 16.85 -4.39
CA ASP A 18 -15.77 17.98 -4.28
C ASP A 18 -16.97 17.63 -3.38
N THR A 19 -17.46 16.38 -3.45
CA THR A 19 -18.49 15.87 -2.52
C THR A 19 -18.02 15.85 -1.07
N TRP A 20 -16.75 15.55 -0.80
CA TRP A 20 -16.18 15.66 0.55
C TRP A 20 -16.05 17.12 0.98
N VAL A 21 -15.59 17.99 0.09
CA VAL A 21 -15.50 19.43 0.37
C VAL A 21 -16.87 20.02 0.68
N SER A 22 -17.95 19.58 0.03
CA SER A 22 -19.30 20.07 0.34
C SER A 22 -19.78 19.67 1.75
N VAL A 23 -19.34 18.53 2.29
CA VAL A 23 -19.60 18.19 3.71
C VAL A 23 -18.83 19.11 4.65
N CYS A 24 -17.58 19.43 4.30
CA CYS A 24 -16.79 20.37 5.10
C CYS A 24 -17.30 21.81 5.04
N ASP A 25 -18.03 22.16 3.97
CA ASP A 25 -18.58 23.50 3.73
C ASP A 25 -19.63 23.93 4.75
N ASP A 26 -20.22 22.98 5.49
CA ASP A 26 -21.13 23.25 6.59
C ASP A 26 -20.49 24.13 7.69
N CYS A 27 -19.17 24.07 7.85
CA CYS A 27 -18.44 24.76 8.93
C CYS A 27 -17.13 25.45 8.48
N HIS A 28 -16.64 25.20 7.27
CA HIS A 28 -15.34 25.69 6.79
C HIS A 28 -15.42 26.21 5.36
N SER A 29 -14.57 27.17 4.98
CA SER A 29 -14.54 27.60 3.57
C SER A 29 -14.10 26.44 2.64
N PRO A 30 -14.60 26.37 1.39
CA PRO A 30 -14.25 25.30 0.46
C PRO A 30 -12.75 25.21 0.18
N ARG A 31 -12.06 26.36 0.21
CA ARG A 31 -10.61 26.44 0.04
C ARG A 31 -9.88 25.76 1.19
N PHE A 32 -10.22 26.12 2.43
CA PHE A 32 -9.58 25.54 3.62
C PHE A 32 -9.74 24.02 3.65
N ALA A 33 -10.97 23.53 3.41
CA ALA A 33 -11.25 22.11 3.37
C ALA A 33 -10.43 21.38 2.28
N ARG A 34 -10.39 21.95 1.06
CA ARG A 34 -9.67 21.36 -0.07
C ARG A 34 -8.17 21.28 0.18
N GLU A 35 -7.56 22.35 0.68
CA GLU A 35 -6.11 22.40 0.94
C GLU A 35 -5.72 21.47 2.11
N ASN A 36 -6.55 21.37 3.15
CA ASN A 36 -6.31 20.42 4.25
C ASN A 36 -6.42 18.95 3.78
N LEU A 37 -7.39 18.63 2.92
CA LEU A 37 -7.52 17.31 2.32
C LEU A 37 -6.41 17.01 1.30
N GLN A 38 -5.88 18.03 0.62
CA GLN A 38 -4.71 17.87 -0.23
C GLN A 38 -3.47 17.51 0.61
N ALA A 39 -3.29 18.13 1.78
CA ALA A 39 -2.20 17.76 2.69
C ALA A 39 -2.30 16.29 3.16
N MET A 40 -3.53 15.76 3.34
CA MET A 40 -3.74 14.33 3.59
C MET A 40 -3.28 13.46 2.41
N ASP A 41 -3.53 13.88 1.15
CA ASP A 41 -3.08 13.13 -0.02
C ASP A 41 -1.55 13.06 -0.10
N GLU A 42 -0.86 14.19 0.14
CA GLU A 42 0.60 14.24 0.18
C GLU A 42 1.16 13.36 1.30
N ALA A 43 0.60 13.43 2.50
CA ALA A 43 1.00 12.55 3.60
C ALA A 43 0.81 11.06 3.27
N CYS A 44 -0.23 10.69 2.49
CA CYS A 44 -0.42 9.31 2.04
C CYS A 44 0.61 8.89 0.98
N LYS A 45 1.01 9.77 0.07
CA LYS A 45 2.08 9.52 -0.90
C LYS A 45 3.40 9.28 -0.19
N ASP A 46 3.76 10.17 0.73
CA ASP A 46 5.00 10.09 1.51
C ASP A 46 5.05 8.82 2.36
N ALA A 47 3.92 8.42 2.95
CA ALA A 47 3.82 7.16 3.69
C ALA A 47 4.05 5.94 2.78
N GLY A 48 3.47 5.95 1.56
CA GLY A 48 3.70 4.89 0.59
C GLY A 48 5.14 4.81 0.11
N LEU A 49 5.82 5.94 -0.05
CA LEU A 49 7.24 5.98 -0.40
C LEU A 49 8.10 5.24 0.64
N LYS A 50 7.88 5.54 1.93
CA LYS A 50 8.59 4.86 3.02
C LYS A 50 8.31 3.35 3.04
N TYR A 51 7.07 2.95 2.76
CA TYR A 51 6.73 1.53 2.69
C TYR A 51 7.41 0.83 1.50
N THR A 52 7.51 1.48 0.34
CA THR A 52 8.24 0.94 -0.81
C THR A 52 9.71 0.67 -0.48
N GLU A 53 10.38 1.60 0.21
CA GLU A 53 11.75 1.42 0.68
C GLU A 53 11.85 0.24 1.67
N THR A 54 10.93 0.18 2.63
CA THR A 54 10.86 -0.90 3.63
C THR A 54 10.63 -2.27 2.99
N PHE A 55 9.68 -2.35 2.05
CA PHE A 55 9.35 -3.58 1.34
C PHE A 55 10.54 -4.07 0.54
N LYS A 56 11.30 -3.17 -0.10
CA LYS A 56 12.46 -3.57 -0.91
C LYS A 56 13.56 -4.23 -0.08
N VAL A 57 13.76 -3.80 1.16
CA VAL A 57 14.69 -4.48 2.09
C VAL A 57 14.21 -5.91 2.37
N ALA A 58 12.94 -6.09 2.72
CA ALA A 58 12.37 -7.41 3.02
C ALA A 58 12.35 -8.34 1.78
N GLU A 59 12.01 -7.80 0.61
CA GLU A 59 12.01 -8.54 -0.66
C GLU A 59 13.42 -9.00 -1.03
N ASN A 60 14.44 -8.16 -0.87
CA ASN A 60 15.82 -8.56 -1.13
C ASN A 60 16.26 -9.69 -0.20
N LEU A 61 15.93 -9.64 1.11
CA LEU A 61 16.23 -10.76 2.02
C LEU A 61 15.56 -12.06 1.56
N GLN A 62 14.31 -11.99 1.09
CA GLN A 62 13.60 -13.15 0.55
C GLN A 62 14.27 -13.69 -0.72
N LEU A 63 14.63 -12.82 -1.67
CA LEU A 63 15.20 -13.21 -2.95
C LEU A 63 16.65 -13.70 -2.84
N ASP A 64 17.42 -13.14 -1.92
CA ASP A 64 18.79 -13.55 -1.64
C ASP A 64 18.86 -14.81 -0.76
N GLY A 65 17.72 -15.33 -0.29
CA GLY A 65 17.66 -16.52 0.57
C GLY A 65 18.17 -16.27 1.99
N MET A 66 18.15 -15.00 2.43
CA MET A 66 18.65 -14.54 3.74
C MET A 66 17.51 -14.23 4.73
N GLY A 67 16.26 -14.56 4.41
CA GLY A 67 15.15 -14.49 5.36
C GLY A 67 15.30 -15.57 6.43
N GLU A 68 15.30 -15.20 7.70
CA GLU A 68 15.44 -16.15 8.80
C GLU A 68 14.19 -16.15 9.69
N PRO A 69 13.36 -17.21 9.66
CA PRO A 69 13.39 -18.35 8.74
C PRO A 69 12.85 -18.02 7.33
N MET A 70 13.20 -18.85 6.34
CA MET A 70 12.59 -18.79 5.00
C MET A 70 11.16 -19.38 5.03
N PRO A 71 10.27 -19.04 4.06
CA PRO A 71 8.89 -19.53 4.07
C PRO A 71 8.73 -21.06 4.15
N ASN A 72 9.63 -21.81 3.52
CA ASN A 72 9.62 -23.29 3.55
C ASN A 72 9.94 -23.87 4.93
N ASP A 73 10.59 -23.09 5.81
CA ASP A 73 10.95 -23.50 7.16
C ASP A 73 9.93 -23.04 8.22
N LEU A 74 8.94 -22.22 7.81
CA LEU A 74 7.81 -21.83 8.65
C LEU A 74 6.72 -22.90 8.67
N HIS A 75 5.82 -22.85 9.65
CA HIS A 75 4.58 -23.63 9.59
C HIS A 75 3.76 -23.21 8.35
N PRO A 76 3.10 -24.14 7.64
CA PRO A 76 2.30 -23.78 6.47
C PRO A 76 1.23 -22.74 6.81
N HIS A 77 0.92 -21.88 5.84
CA HIS A 77 -0.12 -20.88 5.97
C HIS A 77 -1.52 -21.53 5.97
N TRP A 78 -2.57 -20.72 6.07
CA TRP A 78 -3.95 -21.20 6.23
C TRP A 78 -4.44 -22.13 5.10
N ALA A 79 -3.88 -22.01 3.89
CA ALA A 79 -4.19 -22.92 2.78
C ALA A 79 -3.25 -24.14 2.69
N GLY A 80 -2.36 -24.34 3.67
CA GLY A 80 -1.46 -25.49 3.73
C GLY A 80 -0.18 -25.35 2.91
N GLU A 81 0.16 -24.16 2.41
CA GLU A 81 1.34 -23.94 1.57
C GLU A 81 2.41 -23.09 2.29
N HIS A 82 3.58 -22.93 1.65
CA HIS A 82 4.72 -22.15 2.16
C HIS A 82 5.04 -20.95 1.24
N VAL A 83 4.03 -20.13 0.95
CA VAL A 83 4.16 -18.90 0.15
C VAL A 83 4.72 -17.78 1.02
N TRP A 84 5.56 -16.90 0.45
CA TRP A 84 6.05 -15.71 1.15
C TRP A 84 4.89 -14.81 1.57
N SER A 85 4.83 -14.44 2.86
CA SER A 85 3.69 -13.74 3.46
C SER A 85 3.39 -12.38 2.83
N LEU A 86 4.41 -11.72 2.29
CA LEU A 86 4.30 -10.41 1.66
C LEU A 86 4.06 -10.49 0.14
N LYS A 87 3.91 -11.69 -0.43
CA LYS A 87 3.59 -11.87 -1.86
C LYS A 87 2.20 -11.30 -2.17
N ILE A 88 2.18 -10.27 -3.02
CA ILE A 88 0.97 -9.78 -3.69
C ILE A 88 0.97 -10.31 -5.14
N GLY A 89 0.10 -11.28 -5.45
CA GLY A 89 0.14 -12.00 -6.75
C GLY A 89 -0.04 -11.13 -8.00
N ALA A 90 -0.56 -9.91 -7.87
CA ALA A 90 -0.65 -8.96 -8.99
C ALA A 90 0.70 -8.29 -9.34
N TYR A 91 1.69 -8.36 -8.44
CA TYR A 91 2.98 -7.65 -8.56
C TYR A 91 4.19 -8.57 -8.45
N HIS A 92 4.06 -9.74 -7.81
CA HIS A 92 5.17 -10.65 -7.54
C HIS A 92 4.86 -12.04 -8.09
N ASP A 93 5.74 -12.51 -8.96
CA ASP A 93 5.74 -13.86 -9.52
C ASP A 93 7.17 -14.42 -9.58
N GLY A 94 7.29 -15.75 -9.53
CA GLY A 94 8.56 -16.46 -9.59
C GLY A 94 8.85 -17.36 -8.38
N PRO A 95 9.84 -18.26 -8.50
CA PRO A 95 10.12 -19.30 -7.52
C PRO A 95 10.55 -18.76 -6.15
N GLY A 96 11.15 -17.56 -6.10
CA GLY A 96 11.56 -16.91 -4.86
C GLY A 96 10.40 -16.53 -3.93
N TYR A 97 9.16 -16.53 -4.41
CA TYR A 97 7.98 -16.15 -3.61
C TYR A 97 7.06 -17.32 -3.25
N GLY A 98 7.19 -18.47 -3.92
CA GLY A 98 6.30 -19.63 -3.78
C GLY A 98 4.92 -19.46 -4.46
N GLY A 99 4.08 -20.50 -4.41
CA GLY A 99 2.72 -20.55 -4.99
C GLY A 99 2.69 -21.09 -6.44
N ALA A 100 1.48 -21.30 -6.98
CA ALA A 100 1.30 -21.76 -8.36
C ALA A 100 1.81 -20.73 -9.40
N GLN A 101 2.42 -21.25 -10.47
CA GLN A 101 2.75 -20.50 -11.71
C GLN A 101 1.56 -20.51 -12.65
#